data_AF-A0A8H5V681-F1
#
_entry.id   AF-A0A8H5V681-F1
#
_cell.length_a   1.000
_cell.length_b   1.000
_cell.length_c   1.000
_cell.angle_alpha   90.00
_cell.angle_beta   90.00
_cell.angle_gamma   90.00
#
_symmetry.space_group_name_H-M   'P 1'
#
loop_
_entity.id
_entity.type
_entity.pdbx_description
1 polymer ?
#
loop_
_entity_poly.entity_id
_entity_poly.type
_entity_poly.pdbx_seq_one_letter_code
_entity_poly.pdbx_strand_id
1 'polypeptide(L)' 'MPKDYTTKSSGTNSQGNHYCARDYGSSASNSNSYHYSNTDGSYYYSNPNGSTYHNDGQGSSTYTSPSGYTHSSGSDKK' A
#
# COMPACT_ATOMS: atom_id res chain seq x y z
N MET A 1 4.25 -18.62 -8.45
CA MET A 1 4.85 -17.75 -9.47
C MET A 1 4.69 -16.32 -8.97
N PRO A 2 5.75 -15.57 -8.66
CA PRO A 2 5.56 -14.14 -8.46
C PRO A 2 5.02 -13.61 -9.78
N LYS A 3 3.89 -12.88 -9.74
CA LYS A 3 3.50 -12.06 -10.89
C LYS A 3 4.59 -11.00 -10.99
N ASP A 4 5.50 -11.16 -11.94
CA ASP A 4 6.57 -10.20 -12.20
C ASP A 4 5.90 -8.84 -12.46
N TYR A 5 6.01 -7.94 -11.49
CA TYR A 5 5.53 -6.58 -11.65
C TYR A 5 6.65 -5.76 -12.28
N THR A 6 6.28 -4.85 -13.17
CA THR A 6 7.22 -3.84 -13.66
C THR A 6 7.13 -2.64 -12.74
N THR A 7 8.25 -2.19 -12.18
CA THR A 7 8.26 -0.92 -11.43
C THR A 7 8.07 0.22 -12.44
N LYS A 8 6.96 0.95 -12.34
CA LYS A 8 6.68 2.13 -13.20
C LYS A 8 7.55 3.31 -12.80
N SER A 9 7.63 3.54 -11.49
CA SER A 9 8.36 4.65 -10.91
C SER A 9 8.61 4.35 -9.43
N SER A 10 9.77 4.77 -8.94
CA SER A 10 10.04 4.78 -7.51
C SER A 10 10.95 5.95 -7.19
N GLY A 11 10.86 6.43 -5.96
CA GLY A 11 11.71 7.52 -5.51
C GLY A 11 11.56 7.77 -4.04
N THR A 12 12.35 8.72 -3.57
CA THR A 12 12.30 9.23 -2.21
C THR A 12 12.10 10.73 -2.31
N ASN A 13 11.12 11.27 -1.58
CA ASN A 13 10.90 12.71 -1.55
C ASN A 13 11.88 13.40 -0.58
N SER A 14 11.88 14.73 -0.54
CA SER A 14 12.77 15.52 0.33
C SER A 14 12.57 15.28 1.83
N GLN A 15 11.45 14.69 2.23
CA GLN A 15 11.13 14.34 3.61
C GLN A 15 11.61 12.92 3.98
N GLY A 16 12.18 12.18 3.01
CA GLY A 16 12.61 10.80 3.22
C GLY A 16 11.53 9.74 2.98
N ASN A 17 10.33 10.15 2.56
CA ASN A 17 9.26 9.20 2.26
C ASN A 17 9.54 8.51 0.92
N HIS A 18 9.44 7.20 0.91
CA HIS A 18 9.68 6.38 -0.27
C HIS A 18 8.37 5.98 -0.93
N TYR A 19 8.33 6.05 -2.25
CA TYR A 19 7.20 5.62 -3.07
C TYR A 19 7.65 4.66 -4.16
N CYS A 20 6.81 3.68 -4.47
CA CYS A 20 7.04 2.71 -5.54
C CYS A 20 5.71 2.37 -6.22
N ALA A 21 5.53 2.85 -7.44
CA ALA A 21 4.46 2.48 -8.33
C ALA A 21 4.83 1.23 -9.13
N ARG A 22 3.91 0.26 -9.15
CA ARG A 22 4.11 -1.06 -9.75
C ARG A 22 3.01 -1.33 -10.78
N ASP A 23 3.39 -1.94 -11.89
CA ASP A 23 2.49 -2.47 -12.91
C ASP A 23 2.45 -3.99 -12.82
N TYR A 24 1.29 -4.56 -12.54
CA TYR A 24 1.08 -6.01 -12.58
C TYR A 24 0.47 -6.46 -13.93
N GLY A 25 0.41 -5.56 -14.91
CA GLY A 25 -0.11 -5.77 -16.24
C GLY A 25 -1.64 -5.61 -16.33
N SER A 26 -2.17 -5.79 -17.54
CA SER A 26 -3.60 -5.67 -17.86
C SER A 26 -4.51 -6.66 -17.14
N SER A 27 -3.94 -7.72 -16.55
CA SER A 27 -4.67 -8.72 -15.76
C SER A 27 -4.92 -8.31 -14.30
N ALA A 28 -4.30 -7.22 -13.84
CA ALA A 28 -4.52 -6.69 -12.52
C ALA A 28 -5.86 -5.95 -12.47
N SER A 29 -6.68 -6.25 -11.47
CA SER A 29 -7.90 -5.49 -11.18
C SER A 29 -7.60 -4.03 -10.85
N ASN A 30 -6.38 -3.74 -10.40
CA ASN A 30 -5.87 -2.41 -10.13
C ASN A 30 -4.54 -2.18 -10.85
N SER A 31 -4.60 -1.36 -11.90
CA SER A 31 -3.44 -0.93 -12.70
C SER A 31 -2.53 0.07 -12.00
N ASN A 32 -2.96 0.61 -10.86
CA ASN A 32 -2.25 1.58 -10.03
C ASN A 32 -1.84 0.95 -8.70
N SER A 33 -1.16 -0.20 -8.78
CA SER A 33 -0.53 -0.79 -7.60
C SER A 33 0.58 0.13 -7.11
N TYR A 34 0.62 0.37 -5.81
CA TYR A 34 1.44 1.43 -5.23
C TYR A 34 1.85 1.08 -3.82
N HIS A 35 3.08 1.39 -3.45
CA HIS A 35 3.58 1.32 -2.09
C HIS A 35 4.14 2.68 -1.70
N TYR A 36 3.74 3.17 -0.54
CA TYR A 36 4.22 4.40 0.05
C TYR A 36 4.65 4.12 1.48
N SER A 37 5.84 4.55 1.86
CA SER A 37 6.36 4.39 3.20
C SER A 37 6.89 5.73 3.68
N ASN A 38 6.39 6.18 4.82
CA ASN A 38 6.79 7.42 5.46
C ASN A 38 7.89 7.17 6.49
N THR A 39 8.65 8.23 6.81
CA THR A 39 9.71 8.15 7.82
C THR A 39 9.18 7.98 9.25
N ASP A 40 7.92 8.32 9.49
CA ASP A 40 7.24 8.12 10.78
C ASP A 40 6.81 6.65 11.01
N GLY A 41 7.12 5.75 10.08
CA GLY A 41 6.78 4.33 10.14
C GLY A 41 5.40 4.01 9.57
N SER A 42 4.58 5.01 9.24
CA SER A 42 3.32 4.80 8.53
C SER A 42 3.58 4.38 7.09
N TYR A 43 2.69 3.56 6.53
CA TYR A 43 2.82 3.11 5.15
C TYR A 43 1.46 2.77 4.54
N TYR A 44 1.43 2.79 3.22
CA TYR A 44 0.24 2.53 2.42
C TYR A 44 0.56 1.59 1.27
N TYR A 45 -0.29 0.58 1.08
CA TYR A 45 -0.31 -0.32 -0.05
C TYR A 45 -1.61 -0.17 -0.82
N SER A 46 -1.48 -0.05 -2.14
CA SER A 46 -2.53 -0.28 -3.12
C SER A 46 -2.15 -1.53 -3.89
N ASN A 47 -2.92 -2.60 -3.72
CA ASN A 47 -2.60 -3.92 -4.23
C ASN A 47 -3.23 -4.15 -5.61
N PRO A 48 -2.65 -5.05 -6.44
CA PRO A 48 -3.14 -5.33 -7.79
C PRO A 48 -4.52 -5.98 -7.85
N ASN A 49 -4.96 -6.58 -6.75
CA ASN A 49 -6.30 -7.12 -6.61
C ASN A 49 -7.36 -6.03 -6.30
N GLY A 50 -6.95 -4.77 -6.14
CA GLY A 50 -7.83 -3.65 -5.79
C GLY A 50 -7.99 -3.43 -4.28
N SER A 51 -7.38 -4.25 -3.43
CA SER A 51 -7.38 -3.98 -1.99
C SER A 51 -6.36 -2.91 -1.64
N THR A 52 -6.60 -2.22 -0.53
CA THR A 52 -5.66 -1.27 0.04
C THR A 52 -5.36 -1.61 1.49
N TYR A 53 -4.20 -1.20 1.95
CA TYR A 53 -3.80 -1.36 3.34
C TYR A 53 -3.08 -0.10 3.77
N HIS A 54 -3.49 0.47 4.90
CA HIS A 54 -2.93 1.67 5.48
C HIS A 54 -2.48 1.36 6.89
N ASN A 55 -1.25 1.72 7.26
CA ASN A 55 -0.72 1.62 8.61
C ASN A 55 -0.34 3.03 9.07
N ASP A 56 -0.72 3.41 10.28
CA ASP A 56 -0.50 4.75 10.83
C ASP A 56 0.86 4.94 11.52
N GLY A 57 1.71 3.91 11.54
CA GLY A 57 3.01 3.90 12.23
C GLY A 57 2.92 3.86 13.76
N GLN A 58 1.70 3.89 14.32
CA GLN A 58 1.43 4.05 15.75
C GLN A 58 0.79 2.80 16.38
N GLY A 59 0.48 1.79 15.56
CA GLY A 59 -0.07 0.51 15.99
C GLY A 59 -1.49 0.27 15.48
N SER A 60 -2.01 1.15 14.62
CA SER A 60 -3.27 0.93 13.91
C SER A 60 -3.04 0.70 12.43
N SER A 61 -3.85 -0.17 11.86
CA SER A 61 -3.89 -0.39 10.44
C SER A 61 -5.30 -0.61 9.95
N THR A 62 -5.55 -0.21 8.71
CA THR A 62 -6.82 -0.31 8.03
C THR A 62 -6.62 -1.06 6.74
N TYR A 63 -7.25 -2.22 6.61
CA TYR A 63 -7.33 -2.97 5.38
C TYR A 63 -8.67 -2.72 4.70
N THR A 64 -8.66 -2.29 3.44
CA THR A 64 -9.88 -2.18 2.63
C THR A 64 -9.81 -3.22 1.51
N SER A 65 -10.77 -4.14 1.51
CA SER A 65 -10.92 -5.14 0.46
C SER A 65 -11.30 -4.52 -0.88
N PRO A 66 -11.13 -5.23 -2.01
CA PRO A 66 -11.53 -4.73 -3.33
C PRO A 66 -13.03 -4.44 -3.45
N SER A 67 -13.86 -5.11 -2.62
CA SER A 67 -15.30 -4.89 -2.52
C SER A 67 -15.69 -3.76 -1.54
N GLY A 68 -14.71 -3.03 -0.99
CA GLY A 68 -14.94 -1.86 -0.14
C GLY A 68 -15.12 -2.17 1.35
N TYR A 69 -15.16 -3.45 1.76
CA TYR A 69 -15.16 -3.79 3.19
C TYR A 69 -13.87 -3.35 3.83
N THR A 70 -13.99 -2.62 4.95
CA THR A 70 -12.86 -2.07 5.68
C THR A 70 -12.74 -2.74 7.03
N HIS A 71 -11.53 -3.15 7.37
CA HIS A 71 -11.15 -3.76 8.63
C HIS A 71 -10.03 -2.95 9.25
N SER A 72 -10.36 -2.23 10.32
CA SER A 72 -9.38 -1.50 11.11
C SER A 72 -8.98 -2.34 12.30
N SER A 73 -7.69 -2.59 12.45
CA SER A 73 -7.08 -3.24 13.61
C SER A 73 -6.12 -2.24 14.23
N GLY A 74 -6.48 -1.70 15.40
CA GLY A 74 -5.59 -0.89 16.22
C GLY A 74 -5.54 -1.49 17.61
N SER A 75 -4.34 -1.66 18.15
CA SER A 75 -4.19 -1.96 19.56
C SER A 75 -4.61 -0.71 20.33
N ASP A 76 -5.80 -0.74 20.95
CA ASP A 76 -6.09 0.10 22.10
C ASP A 76 -4.99 -0.18 23.13
N LYS A 77 -3.96 0.68 23.19
CA LYS A 77 -3.04 0.70 24.32
C LYS A 77 -3.85 1.22 25.51
N LYS A 78 -4.54 0.29 26.18
CA LYS A 78 -5.16 0.51 27.49
C LYS A 78 -4.11 0.67 28.58
#